data_AF-A0A924L757-F1
#
_entry.id   AF-A0A924L757-F1
#
_cell.length_a   1.000
_cell.length_b   1.000
_cell.length_c   1.000
_cell.angle_alpha   90.00
_cell.angle_beta   90.00
_cell.angle_gamma   90.00
#
_symmetry.space_group_name_H-M   'P 1'
#
loop_
_entity.id
_entity.type
_entity.pdbx_description
1 polymer ?
#
loop_
_entity_poly.entity_id
_entity_poly.type
_entity_poly.pdbx_seq_one_letter_code
_entity_poly.pdbx_strand_id
1 'polypeptide(L)'
;MNPTCSNVSHTIGEPTKQSIAYAENLQTGRTWDIGNWRLTSDEIVSFASQWDPLPFQVDAALASETIFGELVASSIQSLAIFQRLCVDALFSRWPVQAGRGMRDLRFHQPVVADMRLIGRARIDQIEHRRGNMSLVHLSGELVTSDDSPASSLRMDIYVQTRATTSDRTPGPPSATDTGHWTRPGLIAAVTLRAIGSPSTQVAKIRITRPSVVQLRARPRP
;
A
#
# COMPACT_ATOMS: atom_id res chain seq x y z
N MET A 1 1.61 -13.13 -34.91
CA MET A 1 2.64 -12.09 -34.80
C MET A 1 2.43 -11.40 -33.46
N ASN A 2 3.34 -11.58 -32.50
CA ASN A 2 3.26 -10.94 -31.19
C ASN A 2 3.72 -9.47 -31.31
N PRO A 3 2.94 -8.49 -30.86
CA PRO A 3 3.47 -7.15 -30.68
C PRO A 3 4.29 -7.14 -29.39
N THR A 4 5.58 -6.87 -29.51
CA THR A 4 6.51 -6.61 -28.42
C THR A 4 6.05 -5.39 -27.62
N CYS A 5 5.80 -5.57 -26.33
CA CYS A 5 5.67 -4.47 -25.37
C CYS A 5 6.87 -3.54 -25.49
N SER A 6 6.61 -2.28 -25.84
CA SER A 6 7.63 -1.23 -25.77
C SER A 6 7.83 -0.87 -24.29
N ASN A 7 9.05 -1.12 -23.79
CA ASN A 7 9.45 -0.72 -22.45
C ASN A 7 9.35 0.80 -22.31
N VAL A 8 8.35 1.29 -21.58
CA VAL A 8 8.32 2.67 -21.09
C VAL A 8 9.39 2.79 -20.01
N SER A 9 10.53 3.38 -20.37
CA SER A 9 11.58 3.72 -19.42
C SER A 9 11.10 4.84 -18.52
N HIS A 10 10.45 4.50 -17.40
CA HIS A 10 10.36 5.41 -16.27
C HIS A 10 11.79 5.68 -15.82
N THR A 11 12.28 6.89 -16.07
CA THR A 11 13.52 7.35 -15.46
C THR A 11 13.24 7.49 -13.98
N ILE A 12 13.53 6.43 -13.23
CA ILE A 12 13.71 6.51 -11.78
C ILE A 12 14.85 7.51 -11.61
N GLY A 13 14.53 8.74 -11.22
CA GLY A 13 15.58 9.70 -10.85
C GLY A 13 16.49 9.02 -9.86
N GLU A 14 17.81 9.08 -10.09
CA GLU A 14 18.78 8.46 -9.19
C GLU A 14 18.45 8.86 -7.74
N PRO A 15 18.44 7.91 -6.79
CA PRO A 15 18.21 8.25 -5.39
C PRO A 15 19.35 9.15 -4.93
N THR A 16 19.11 10.46 -4.97
CA THR A 16 19.99 11.45 -4.36
C THR A 16 20.21 11.02 -2.92
N LYS A 17 21.47 11.02 -2.49
CA LYS A 17 21.95 10.61 -1.16
C LYS A 17 21.37 11.52 -0.08
N GLN A 18 20.07 11.41 0.18
CA GLN A 18 19.32 12.25 1.10
C GLN A 18 19.05 11.47 2.39
N SER A 19 19.27 12.14 3.52
CA SER A 19 19.19 11.56 4.85
C SER A 19 17.78 11.10 5.22
N ILE A 20 17.67 9.93 5.85
CA ILE A 20 16.43 9.41 6.43
C ILE A 20 15.87 10.39 7.48
N ALA A 21 14.60 10.77 7.33
CA ALA A 21 13.87 11.63 8.25
C ALA A 21 13.03 10.80 9.21
N TYR A 22 13.49 10.69 10.46
CA TYR A 22 12.72 10.10 11.56
C TYR A 22 11.60 11.04 12.01
N ALA A 23 10.63 10.51 12.77
CA ALA A 23 9.43 11.26 13.15
C ALA A 23 9.72 12.58 13.88
N GLU A 24 10.77 12.66 14.70
CA GLU A 24 11.16 13.90 15.39
C GLU A 24 11.64 15.03 14.46
N ASN A 25 12.01 14.69 13.22
CA ASN A 25 12.43 15.67 12.21
C ASN A 25 11.27 16.07 11.27
N LEU A 26 10.10 15.48 11.48
CA LEU A 26 8.89 15.87 10.74
C LEU A 26 8.25 17.06 11.43
N GLN A 27 7.61 17.92 10.64
CA GLN A 27 7.03 19.16 11.11
C GLN A 27 5.56 19.25 10.71
N THR A 28 4.70 19.39 11.71
CA THR A 28 3.28 19.69 11.50
C THR A 28 3.09 20.98 10.69
N GLY A 29 2.14 20.97 9.77
CA GLY A 29 1.85 22.09 8.86
C GLY A 29 2.71 22.10 7.60
N ARG A 30 3.80 21.32 7.54
CA ARG A 30 4.63 21.24 6.33
C ARG A 30 3.84 20.58 5.20
N THR A 31 3.96 21.17 4.02
CA THR A 31 3.35 20.70 2.76
C THR A 31 4.45 20.38 1.76
N TRP A 32 4.21 19.38 0.92
CA TRP A 32 5.10 18.93 -0.15
C TRP A 32 4.34 18.77 -1.45
N ASP A 33 4.95 19.22 -2.54
CA ASP A 33 4.66 18.71 -3.87
C ASP A 33 5.28 17.31 -3.97
N ILE A 34 4.43 16.31 -4.18
CA ILE A 34 4.87 14.89 -4.23
C ILE A 34 5.06 14.40 -5.67
N GLY A 35 5.07 15.31 -6.64
CA GLY A 35 5.29 15.03 -8.05
C GLY A 35 4.00 15.00 -8.85
N ASN A 36 4.05 14.36 -10.01
CA ASN A 36 2.92 14.27 -10.93
C ASN A 36 2.96 12.96 -11.72
N TRP A 37 1.81 12.58 -12.27
CA TRP A 37 1.63 11.41 -13.11
C TRP A 37 0.77 11.79 -14.31
N ARG A 38 1.21 11.46 -15.54
CA ARG A 38 0.36 11.55 -16.73
C ARG A 38 -0.17 10.17 -17.03
N LEU A 39 -1.49 10.02 -17.01
CA LEU A 39 -2.13 8.74 -17.22
C LEU A 39 -2.32 8.47 -18.71
N THR A 40 -2.11 7.22 -19.13
CA THR A 40 -2.38 6.78 -20.50
C THR A 40 -3.57 5.81 -20.54
N SER A 41 -4.23 5.68 -21.69
CA SER A 41 -5.31 4.71 -21.88
C SER A 41 -4.84 3.27 -21.61
N ASP A 42 -3.62 2.93 -22.02
CA ASP A 42 -3.03 1.61 -21.79
C ASP A 42 -2.83 1.33 -20.30
N GLU A 43 -2.38 2.31 -19.52
CA GLU A 43 -2.27 2.18 -18.06
C GLU A 43 -3.64 2.02 -17.40
N ILE A 44 -4.67 2.75 -17.87
CA ILE A 44 -6.05 2.62 -17.39
C ILE A 44 -6.53 1.18 -17.59
N VAL A 45 -6.49 0.70 -18.83
CA VAL A 45 -6.99 -0.63 -19.18
C VAL A 45 -6.17 -1.72 -18.49
N SER A 46 -4.85 -1.58 -18.44
CA SER A 46 -3.96 -2.55 -17.80
C SER A 46 -4.21 -2.67 -16.29
N PHE A 47 -4.40 -1.54 -15.60
CA PHE A 47 -4.73 -1.55 -14.18
C PHE A 47 -6.13 -2.12 -13.94
N ALA A 48 -7.14 -1.63 -14.67
CA ALA A 48 -8.53 -2.06 -14.53
C ALA A 48 -8.67 -3.57 -14.78
N SER A 49 -8.04 -4.09 -15.85
CA SER A 49 -8.06 -5.52 -16.17
C SER A 49 -7.53 -6.41 -15.05
N GLN A 50 -6.61 -5.90 -14.22
CA GLN A 50 -6.02 -6.66 -13.12
C GLN A 50 -6.78 -6.50 -11.80
N TRP A 51 -7.29 -5.29 -11.52
CA TRP A 51 -7.72 -4.92 -10.17
C TRP A 51 -9.19 -4.50 -10.08
N ASP A 52 -9.75 -3.94 -11.14
CA ASP A 52 -11.10 -3.35 -11.16
C ASP A 52 -11.71 -3.47 -12.58
N PRO A 53 -12.07 -4.67 -13.07
CA PRO A 53 -12.42 -4.88 -14.48
C PRO A 53 -13.88 -4.49 -14.78
N LEU A 54 -14.28 -3.29 -14.38
CA LEU A 54 -15.58 -2.74 -14.76
C LEU A 54 -15.60 -2.48 -16.28
N PRO A 55 -16.70 -2.79 -17.00
CA PRO A 55 -16.71 -2.75 -18.46
C PRO A 55 -16.24 -1.42 -19.08
N PHE A 56 -16.67 -0.29 -18.50
CA PHE A 56 -16.31 1.06 -18.97
C PHE A 56 -14.88 1.50 -18.62
N GLN A 57 -14.11 0.67 -17.90
CA GLN A 57 -12.69 0.91 -17.60
C GLN A 57 -11.75 0.07 -18.49
N VAL A 58 -12.29 -0.94 -19.18
CA VAL A 58 -11.50 -1.86 -20.03
C VAL A 58 -11.90 -1.83 -21.50
N ASP A 59 -13.07 -1.28 -21.84
CA ASP A 59 -13.60 -1.20 -23.20
C ASP A 59 -14.12 0.22 -23.50
N ALA A 60 -13.53 0.86 -24.50
CA ALA A 60 -13.88 2.22 -24.89
C ALA A 60 -15.27 2.33 -25.54
N ALA A 61 -15.73 1.29 -26.26
CA ALA A 61 -17.07 1.28 -26.84
C ALA A 61 -18.12 1.24 -25.73
N LEU A 62 -17.93 0.37 -24.74
CA LEU A 62 -18.83 0.31 -23.58
C LEU A 62 -18.76 1.58 -22.73
N ALA A 63 -17.57 2.18 -22.61
CA ALA A 63 -17.41 3.46 -21.91
C ALA A 63 -18.21 4.60 -22.57
N SER A 64 -18.26 4.63 -23.92
CA SER A 64 -19.01 5.62 -24.69
C SER A 64 -20.52 5.58 -24.47
N GLU A 65 -21.05 4.43 -24.01
CA GLU A 65 -22.47 4.25 -23.69
C GLU A 65 -22.81 4.68 -22.25
N THR A 66 -21.81 5.04 -21.44
CA THR A 66 -22.00 5.47 -20.04
C THR A 66 -22.07 6.99 -19.91
N ILE A 67 -22.39 7.47 -18.70
CA ILE A 67 -22.32 8.90 -18.35
C ILE A 67 -20.93 9.52 -18.50
N PHE A 68 -19.88 8.70 -18.58
CA PHE A 68 -18.51 9.18 -18.74
C PHE A 68 -18.18 9.52 -20.19
N GLY A 69 -18.81 8.85 -21.16
CA GLY A 69 -18.58 9.06 -22.59
C GLY A 69 -17.20 8.60 -23.12
N GLU A 70 -16.27 8.23 -22.24
CA GLU A 70 -14.92 7.77 -22.56
C GLU A 70 -14.35 6.88 -21.45
N LEU A 71 -13.18 6.27 -21.70
CA LEU A 71 -12.47 5.46 -20.71
C LEU A 71 -12.07 6.32 -19.50
N VAL A 72 -12.45 5.84 -18.32
CA VAL A 72 -12.08 6.44 -17.04
C VAL A 72 -11.20 5.48 -16.24
N ALA A 73 -10.20 6.02 -15.56
CA ALA A 73 -9.38 5.31 -14.61
C ALA A 73 -10.22 4.78 -13.45
N SER A 74 -9.84 3.63 -12.90
CA SER A 74 -10.38 3.19 -11.62
C SER A 74 -10.05 4.21 -10.53
N SER A 75 -11.01 4.51 -9.66
CA SER A 75 -10.76 5.33 -8.48
C SER A 75 -9.64 4.74 -7.59
N ILE A 76 -9.48 3.41 -7.59
CA ILE A 76 -8.38 2.71 -6.90
C ILE A 76 -7.04 2.98 -7.58
N GLN A 77 -7.02 3.13 -8.91
CA GLN A 77 -5.81 3.52 -9.64
C GLN A 77 -5.35 4.92 -9.25
N SER A 78 -6.27 5.88 -9.14
CA SER A 78 -5.94 7.24 -8.66
C SER A 78 -5.35 7.21 -7.23
N LEU A 79 -5.90 6.39 -6.34
CA LEU A 79 -5.33 6.19 -5.00
C LEU A 79 -3.93 5.54 -5.06
N ALA A 80 -3.73 4.56 -5.94
CA ALA A 80 -2.43 3.92 -6.14
C ALA A 80 -1.37 4.89 -6.68
N ILE A 81 -1.75 5.78 -7.60
CA ILE A 81 -0.89 6.87 -8.10
C ILE A 81 -0.50 7.81 -6.96
N PHE A 82 -1.47 8.26 -6.14
CA PHE A 82 -1.17 9.09 -4.98
C PHE A 82 -0.17 8.41 -4.04
N GLN A 83 -0.37 7.12 -3.74
CA GLN A 83 0.54 6.34 -2.91
C GLN A 83 1.93 6.25 -3.56
N ARG A 84 2.03 6.03 -4.87
CA ARG A 84 3.30 5.97 -5.60
C ARG A 84 4.06 7.30 -5.50
N LEU A 85 3.37 8.41 -5.73
CA LEU A 85 3.94 9.76 -5.60
C LEU A 85 4.42 10.04 -4.16
N CYS A 86 3.64 9.64 -3.15
CA CYS A 86 4.06 9.73 -1.76
C CYS A 86 5.33 8.91 -1.46
N VAL A 87 5.45 7.71 -2.02
CA VAL A 87 6.65 6.87 -1.85
C VAL A 87 7.88 7.53 -2.47
N ASP A 88 7.76 7.98 -3.71
CA ASP A 88 8.88 8.57 -4.46
C ASP A 88 9.33 9.90 -3.82
N ALA A 89 8.40 10.71 -3.32
CA ALA A 89 8.69 12.01 -2.72
C ALA A 89 9.03 11.96 -1.23
N LEU A 90 8.34 11.14 -0.44
CA LEU A 90 8.36 11.20 1.03
C LEU A 90 8.74 9.86 1.67
N PHE A 91 7.97 8.79 1.43
CA PHE A 91 8.04 7.59 2.26
C PHE A 91 9.26 6.73 2.01
N SER A 92 9.92 6.84 0.86
CA SER A 92 11.25 6.26 0.65
C SER A 92 12.33 6.86 1.56
N ARG A 93 12.08 8.06 2.10
CA ARG A 93 12.98 8.80 3.00
C ARG A 93 12.52 8.80 4.46
N TRP A 94 11.34 8.28 4.75
CA TRP A 94 10.81 8.17 6.11
C TRP A 94 10.88 6.69 6.52
N PRO A 95 11.31 6.34 7.73
CA PRO A 95 11.28 4.97 8.21
C PRO A 95 9.84 4.57 8.57
N VAL A 96 8.95 4.53 7.57
CA VAL A 96 7.54 4.16 7.68
C VAL A 96 7.46 2.68 8.04
N GLN A 97 6.74 2.39 9.12
CA GLN A 97 6.58 1.03 9.64
C GLN A 97 5.30 0.38 9.10
N ALA A 98 4.20 1.15 9.09
CA ALA A 98 2.91 0.68 8.58
C ALA A 98 1.94 1.84 8.33
N GLY A 99 1.01 1.64 7.41
CA GLY A 99 -0.21 2.44 7.33
C GLY A 99 -1.22 1.99 8.39
N ARG A 100 -1.79 2.93 9.14
CA ARG A 100 -2.87 2.66 10.11
C ARG A 100 -4.24 2.69 9.44
N GLY A 101 -4.43 3.60 8.50
CA GLY A 101 -5.69 3.71 7.76
C GLY A 101 -5.76 4.97 6.90
N MET A 102 -6.78 5.00 6.05
CA MET A 102 -7.17 6.16 5.25
C MET A 102 -8.61 6.55 5.58
N ARG A 103 -8.89 7.85 5.59
CA ARG A 103 -10.18 8.46 5.94
C ARG A 103 -10.48 9.59 4.97
N ASP A 104 -11.74 10.01 4.91
CA ASP A 104 -12.20 11.12 4.07
C ASP A 104 -11.76 11.03 2.59
N LEU A 105 -11.64 9.81 2.07
CA LEU A 105 -11.29 9.58 0.67
C LEU A 105 -12.46 10.02 -0.22
N ARG A 106 -12.19 10.97 -1.11
CA ARG A 106 -13.16 11.51 -2.08
C ARG A 106 -12.56 11.51 -3.47
N PHE A 107 -13.39 11.17 -4.45
CA PHE A 107 -13.10 11.27 -5.87
C PHE A 107 -14.02 12.36 -6.42
N HIS A 108 -13.43 13.51 -6.78
CA HIS A 108 -14.18 14.73 -7.07
C HIS A 108 -14.59 14.82 -8.54
N GLN A 109 -13.81 14.19 -9.43
CA GLN A 109 -14.11 14.08 -10.86
C GLN A 109 -13.51 12.78 -11.42
N PRO A 110 -14.05 12.25 -12.53
CA PRO A 110 -13.43 11.14 -13.24
C PRO A 110 -12.02 11.51 -13.71
N VAL A 111 -11.12 10.54 -13.70
CA VAL A 111 -9.78 10.69 -14.27
C VAL A 111 -9.79 9.97 -15.62
N VAL A 112 -9.45 10.66 -16.69
CA VAL A 112 -9.41 10.12 -18.06
C VAL A 112 -7.97 10.04 -18.57
N ALA A 113 -7.80 9.44 -19.75
CA ALA A 113 -6.51 9.38 -20.41
C ALA A 113 -5.93 10.77 -20.68
N ASP A 114 -4.60 10.86 -20.73
CA ASP A 114 -3.80 12.08 -20.90
C ASP A 114 -3.94 13.15 -19.81
N MET A 115 -4.81 12.96 -18.82
CA MET A 115 -4.84 13.81 -17.64
C MET A 115 -3.51 13.71 -16.88
N ARG A 116 -3.01 14.88 -16.49
CA ARG A 116 -1.87 15.02 -15.58
C ARG A 116 -2.39 15.27 -14.18
N LEU A 117 -2.13 14.31 -13.29
CA LEU A 117 -2.42 14.42 -11.86
C LEU A 117 -1.19 14.95 -11.14
N ILE A 118 -1.34 16.00 -10.34
CA ILE A 118 -0.29 16.63 -9.55
C ILE A 118 -0.62 16.38 -8.08
N GLY A 119 0.33 15.79 -7.36
CA GLY A 119 0.11 15.41 -5.97
C GLY A 119 0.63 16.45 -4.98
N ARG A 120 -0.15 16.68 -3.92
CA ARG A 120 0.28 17.43 -2.74
C ARG A 120 -0.01 16.62 -1.48
N ALA A 121 0.87 16.73 -0.50
CA ALA A 121 0.69 16.11 0.82
C ALA A 121 1.11 17.08 1.92
N ARG A 122 0.41 17.04 3.06
CA ARG A 122 0.67 17.89 4.22
C ARG A 122 0.61 17.07 5.50
N ILE A 123 1.53 17.31 6.42
CA ILE A 123 1.42 16.77 7.79
C ILE A 123 0.41 17.62 8.56
N ASP A 124 -0.72 17.01 8.89
CA ASP A 124 -1.78 17.61 9.69
C ASP A 124 -1.40 17.68 11.16
N GLN A 125 -0.80 16.61 11.67
CA GLN A 125 -0.49 16.41 13.09
C GLN A 125 0.52 15.27 13.25
N ILE A 126 1.32 15.33 14.32
CA ILE A 126 2.19 14.24 14.77
C ILE A 126 1.82 13.90 16.21
N GLU A 127 1.40 12.66 16.45
CA GLU A 127 1.16 12.12 17.77
C GLU A 127 2.37 11.30 18.22
N HIS A 128 3.15 11.86 19.15
CA HIS A 128 4.26 11.14 19.78
C HIS A 128 3.71 10.07 20.72
N ARG A 129 4.18 8.84 20.56
CA ARG A 129 3.80 7.71 21.42
C ARG A 129 5.01 7.26 22.24
N ARG A 130 4.74 6.55 23.35
CA ARG A 130 5.81 5.83 24.06
C ARG A 130 6.32 4.71 23.16
N GLY A 131 7.64 4.57 23.08
CA GLY A 131 8.32 3.59 22.22
C GLY A 131 9.01 4.22 21.01
N ASN A 132 9.27 3.41 20.00
CA ASN A 132 10.09 3.76 18.84
C ASN A 132 9.29 4.26 17.62
N MET A 133 8.05 4.74 17.81
CA MET A 133 7.18 5.19 16.72
C MET A 133 6.32 6.38 17.12
N SER A 134 6.08 7.28 16.17
CA SER A 134 5.01 8.28 16.23
C SER A 134 3.94 7.97 15.18
N LEU A 135 2.70 8.40 15.45
CA LEU A 135 1.63 8.38 14.45
C LEU A 135 1.61 9.73 13.74
N VAL A 136 1.75 9.71 12.41
CA VAL A 136 1.76 10.92 11.57
C VAL A 136 0.45 10.95 10.78
N HIS A 137 -0.28 12.05 10.93
CA HIS A 137 -1.51 12.32 10.20
C HIS A 137 -1.20 13.17 8.98
N LEU A 138 -1.61 12.73 7.81
CA LEU A 138 -1.37 13.38 6.53
C LEU A 138 -2.70 13.69 5.85
N SER A 139 -2.82 14.89 5.27
CA SER A 139 -3.81 15.17 4.24
C SER A 139 -3.14 15.14 2.88
N GLY A 140 -3.79 14.57 1.88
CA GLY A 140 -3.29 14.48 0.52
C GLY A 140 -4.35 14.82 -0.51
N GLU A 141 -3.89 15.35 -1.64
CA GLU A 141 -4.73 15.60 -2.81
C GLU A 141 -3.98 15.27 -4.09
N LEU A 142 -4.75 14.82 -5.09
CA LEU A 142 -4.36 14.89 -6.48
C LEU A 142 -5.22 15.98 -7.12
N VAL A 143 -4.58 16.91 -7.80
CA VAL A 143 -5.22 17.98 -8.60
C VAL A 143 -4.85 17.82 -10.07
N THR A 144 -5.64 18.42 -10.93
CA THR A 144 -5.39 18.49 -12.38
C THR A 144 -4.48 19.68 -12.73
N SER A 145 -4.08 19.81 -13.99
CA SER A 145 -3.20 20.90 -14.45
C SER A 145 -3.78 22.31 -14.25
N ASP A 146 -5.11 22.44 -14.20
CA ASP A 146 -5.85 23.66 -13.89
C ASP A 146 -6.14 23.84 -12.38
N ASP A 147 -5.50 23.03 -11.52
CA ASP A 147 -5.63 23.04 -10.06
C ASP A 147 -7.02 22.61 -9.54
N SER A 148 -7.86 22.02 -10.39
CA SER A 148 -9.13 21.42 -9.98
C SER A 148 -8.88 20.11 -9.21
N PRO A 149 -9.62 19.84 -8.12
CA PRO A 149 -9.40 18.63 -7.33
C PRO A 149 -9.82 17.38 -8.10
N ALA A 150 -8.95 16.38 -8.19
CA ALA A 150 -9.27 15.06 -8.74
C ALA A 150 -9.65 14.08 -7.61
N SER A 151 -8.82 14.00 -6.57
CA SER A 151 -9.12 13.21 -5.37
C SER A 151 -8.49 13.83 -4.13
N SER A 152 -9.06 13.56 -2.96
CA SER A 152 -8.50 13.97 -1.66
C SER A 152 -8.64 12.87 -0.64
N LEU A 153 -7.72 12.78 0.31
CA LEU A 153 -7.80 11.84 1.43
C LEU A 153 -7.06 12.33 2.67
N ARG A 154 -7.31 11.66 3.79
CA ARG A 154 -6.45 11.67 4.97
C ARG A 154 -5.86 10.30 5.20
N MET A 155 -4.61 10.24 5.62
CA MET A 155 -3.88 9.01 5.87
C MET A 155 -3.13 9.10 7.19
N ASP A 156 -3.17 8.01 7.95
CA ASP A 156 -2.44 7.89 9.21
C ASP A 156 -1.36 6.82 9.05
N ILE A 157 -0.10 7.16 9.31
CA ILE A 157 1.04 6.25 9.17
C ILE A 157 1.91 6.23 10.43
N TYR A 158 2.46 5.05 10.75
CA TYR A 158 3.47 4.92 11.79
C TYR A 158 4.85 5.20 11.21
N VAL A 159 5.56 6.17 11.79
CA VAL A 159 6.94 6.52 11.42
C VAL A 159 7.85 6.31 12.62
N GLN A 160 8.99 5.66 12.39
CA GLN A 160 9.95 5.38 13.45
C GLN A 160 10.51 6.67 14.06
N THR A 161 10.67 6.70 15.39
CA THR A 161 11.49 7.69 16.12
C THR A 161 12.88 7.14 16.34
N ARG A 162 13.91 7.99 16.42
CA ARG A 162 15.22 7.49 16.88
C ARG A 162 15.10 6.95 18.29
N ALA A 163 15.71 5.79 18.53
CA ALA A 163 15.90 5.30 19.89
C ALA A 163 16.69 6.36 20.66
N THR A 164 16.12 6.86 21.76
CA THR A 164 16.91 7.62 22.72
C THR A 164 17.89 6.66 23.37
N THR A 165 19.16 7.05 23.49
CA THR A 165 20.24 6.23 24.08
C THR A 165 19.89 5.70 25.48
N SER A 166 18.91 6.32 26.16
CA SER A 166 18.33 5.90 27.43
C SER A 166 17.57 4.55 27.40
N ASP A 167 17.14 4.07 26.24
CA ASP A 167 16.29 2.87 26.12
C ASP A 167 17.12 1.57 25.90
N ARG A 168 18.45 1.68 26.03
CA ARG A 168 19.41 0.57 25.87
C ARG A 168 19.90 -0.05 27.18
N THR A 169 19.20 0.15 28.28
CA THR A 169 19.46 -0.65 29.49
C THR A 169 18.52 -1.85 29.46
N PRO A 170 19.00 -3.09 29.23
CA PRO A 170 18.16 -4.26 29.45
C PRO A 170 17.79 -4.24 30.94
N GLY A 171 16.51 -4.05 31.25
CA GLY A 171 16.02 -4.35 32.59
C GLY A 171 16.32 -5.82 32.90
N PRO A 172 16.54 -6.19 34.18
CA PRO A 172 16.69 -7.60 34.53
C PRO A 172 15.49 -8.38 34.00
N PRO A 173 15.67 -9.61 33.48
CA PRO A 173 14.59 -10.37 32.89
C PRO A 173 13.46 -10.51 33.90
N SER A 174 12.31 -9.89 33.62
CA SER A 174 11.11 -10.05 34.43
C SER A 174 10.58 -11.47 34.21
N ALA A 175 10.70 -12.30 35.23
CA ALA A 175 10.15 -13.65 35.25
C ALA A 175 8.63 -13.64 35.47
N THR A 176 7.88 -13.05 34.52
CA THR A 176 6.41 -13.17 34.41
C THR A 176 5.91 -12.33 33.22
N ASP A 177 6.13 -12.80 31.99
CA ASP A 177 5.19 -12.52 30.90
C ASP A 177 5.33 -13.57 29.78
N THR A 178 4.85 -14.77 30.01
CA THR A 178 4.48 -15.67 28.91
C THR A 178 3.13 -15.22 28.37
N GLY A 179 3.15 -14.13 27.60
CA GLY A 179 2.00 -13.62 26.85
C GLY A 179 1.52 -14.65 25.82
N HIS A 180 0.55 -15.45 26.24
CA HIS A 180 -0.23 -16.34 25.39
C HIS A 180 -1.09 -15.52 24.42
N TRP A 181 -0.67 -15.39 23.16
CA TRP A 181 -1.58 -14.99 22.07
C TRP A 181 -2.31 -16.22 21.54
N THR A 182 -3.30 -16.71 22.30
CA THR A 182 -4.30 -17.65 21.78
C THR A 182 -5.64 -16.94 21.73
N ARG A 183 -6.06 -16.49 20.54
CA ARG A 183 -7.48 -16.20 20.29
C ARG A 183 -8.21 -17.54 20.20
N PRO A 184 -9.17 -17.86 21.08
CA PRO A 184 -10.02 -19.03 20.88
C PRO A 184 -10.96 -18.74 19.71
N GLY A 185 -11.00 -19.61 18.70
CA GLY A 185 -12.14 -19.65 17.76
C GLY A 185 -11.87 -19.61 16.26
N LEU A 186 -10.64 -19.46 15.76
CA LEU A 186 -10.41 -19.55 14.31
C LEU A 186 -10.11 -21.00 13.89
N ILE A 187 -11.13 -21.72 13.45
CA ILE A 187 -10.97 -22.96 12.69
C ILE A 187 -10.72 -22.55 11.23
N ALA A 188 -9.47 -22.51 10.81
CA ALA A 188 -9.15 -22.44 9.38
C ALA A 188 -9.28 -23.84 8.78
N ALA A 189 -10.32 -24.07 7.98
CA ALA A 189 -10.42 -25.24 7.13
C ALA A 189 -9.59 -24.99 5.87
N VAL A 190 -8.43 -25.64 5.76
CA VAL A 190 -7.65 -25.66 4.52
C VAL A 190 -8.02 -26.94 3.77
N THR A 191 -8.70 -26.80 2.64
CA THR A 191 -8.93 -27.93 1.72
C THR A 191 -7.72 -28.07 0.82
N LEU A 192 -6.86 -29.05 1.11
CA LEU A 192 -5.79 -29.46 0.19
C LEU A 192 -6.35 -30.50 -0.77
N ARG A 193 -6.40 -30.16 -2.06
CA ARG A 193 -6.67 -31.12 -3.13
C ARG A 193 -5.33 -31.59 -3.68
N ALA A 194 -4.93 -32.82 -3.37
CA ALA A 194 -3.82 -33.45 -4.06
C ALA A 194 -4.22 -33.66 -5.53
N ILE A 195 -3.36 -33.24 -6.46
CA ILE A 195 -3.57 -33.46 -7.89
C ILE A 195 -3.55 -34.98 -8.14
N GLY A 196 -4.68 -35.54 -8.59
CA GLY A 196 -4.78 -36.94 -9.07
C GLY A 196 -5.49 -37.97 -8.18
N SER A 197 -6.21 -37.59 -7.11
CA SER A 197 -7.00 -38.54 -6.29
C SER A 197 -8.49 -38.17 -6.22
N PRO A 198 -9.44 -39.13 -6.35
CA PRO A 198 -10.88 -38.85 -6.31
C PRO A 198 -11.47 -38.79 -4.89
N SER A 199 -10.69 -38.95 -3.82
CA SER A 199 -11.18 -38.90 -2.43
C SER A 199 -10.63 -37.71 -1.63
N THR A 200 -11.55 -36.91 -1.07
CA THR A 200 -11.25 -35.80 -0.14
C THR A 200 -11.06 -36.35 1.27
N GLN A 201 -9.89 -36.15 1.89
CA GLN A 201 -9.69 -36.38 3.32
C GLN A 201 -9.63 -35.04 4.07
N VAL A 202 -10.39 -34.94 5.15
CA VAL A 202 -10.36 -33.80 6.08
C VAL A 202 -9.43 -34.18 7.24
N ALA A 203 -8.26 -33.56 7.32
CA ALA A 203 -7.35 -33.71 8.47
C ALA A 203 -7.47 -32.49 9.40
N LYS A 204 -7.73 -32.74 10.69
CA LYS A 204 -7.65 -31.70 11.74
C LYS A 204 -6.21 -31.61 12.22
N ILE A 205 -5.51 -30.52 11.89
CA ILE A 205 -4.13 -30.28 12.35
C ILE A 205 -4.18 -29.32 13.54
N ARG A 206 -3.63 -29.75 14.68
CA ARG A 206 -3.44 -28.91 15.88
C ARG A 206 -1.98 -28.49 15.94
N ILE A 207 -1.70 -27.20 15.71
CA ILE A 207 -0.34 -26.65 15.76
C ILE A 207 -0.06 -26.18 17.19
N THR A 208 0.91 -26.78 17.88
CA THR A 208 1.18 -26.52 19.31
C THR A 208 2.52 -25.85 19.62
N ARG A 209 3.35 -25.46 18.65
CA ARG A 209 4.53 -24.54 18.79
C ARG A 209 5.23 -24.29 17.44
N PRO A 210 5.95 -23.18 17.24
CA PRO A 210 6.71 -22.94 16.03
C PRO A 210 8.07 -23.68 16.13
N SER A 211 8.14 -24.87 15.57
CA SER A 211 9.42 -25.54 15.32
C SER A 211 9.58 -25.71 13.81
N VAL A 212 10.77 -25.34 13.32
CA VAL A 212 11.21 -25.58 11.94
C VAL A 212 10.92 -27.03 11.56
N VAL A 213 10.07 -27.24 10.56
CA VAL A 213 9.77 -28.58 10.03
C VAL A 213 10.88 -28.95 9.05
N GLN A 214 11.84 -29.76 9.49
CA GLN A 214 12.69 -30.52 8.56
C GLN A 214 11.91 -31.74 8.08
N LEU A 215 11.58 -31.76 6.79
CA LEU A 215 11.00 -32.92 6.10
C LEU A 215 12.08 -34.00 5.92
N ARG A 216 11.94 -35.14 6.61
CA ARG A 216 12.59 -36.39 6.21
C ARG A 216 11.54 -37.34 5.65
N ALA A 217 11.64 -37.67 4.37
CA ALA A 217 10.89 -38.77 3.77
C ALA A 217 11.46 -40.10 4.28
N ARG A 218 10.58 -41.01 4.75
CA ARG A 218 10.93 -42.43 4.94
C ARG A 218 10.58 -43.18 3.64
N PRO A 219 11.42 -44.11 3.16
CA PRO A 219 11.01 -45.04 2.12
C PRO A 219 10.05 -46.08 2.71
N ARG A 220 9.05 -46.49 1.92
CA ARG A 220 8.12 -47.57 2.27
C ARG A 220 8.77 -48.95 2.04
N PRO A 221 8.40 -49.97 2.82
CA PRO A 221 8.64 -51.37 2.46
C PRO A 221 7.84 -51.77 1.21
#